data_AF-A0A380FMA8-F1
#
_entry.id   AF-A0A380FMA8-F1
#
_cell.length_a   1.000
_cell.length_b   1.000
_cell.length_c   1.000
_cell.angle_alpha   90.00
_cell.angle_beta   90.00
_cell.angle_gamma   90.00
#
_symmetry.space_group_name_H-M   'P 1'
#
loop_
_entity.id
_entity.type
_entity.pdbx_description
1 polymer ?
#
loop_
_entity_poly.entity_id
_entity_poly.type
_entity_poly.pdbx_seq_one_letter_code
_entity_poly.pdbx_strand_id
1 'polypeptide(L)'
;MKQFRFLVLNTIAQLFLVIPNTVTWAFIADVVEYGQWQSGMRSEGIIYSSYSFTRKVSQALAGFLPGLSLMLIGYVPNETQTAGTLLGLKVLYFVVPGTACLIAVILFFFAYPLTDKRHKQIVKELALREEL
;
A
#
# COMPACT_ATOMS: atom_id res chain seq x y z
N MET A 1 -1.93 -31.77 10.56
CA MET A 1 -3.23 -31.03 10.44
C MET A 1 -3.18 -29.54 10.79
N LYS A 2 -2.46 -29.08 11.83
CA LYS A 2 -2.38 -27.63 12.16
C LYS A 2 -1.71 -26.79 11.05
N GLN A 3 -0.62 -27.29 10.47
CA GLN A 3 0.09 -26.59 9.37
C GLN A 3 -0.73 -26.49 8.08
N PHE A 4 -1.49 -27.53 7.73
CA PHE A 4 -2.38 -27.51 6.55
C PHE A 4 -3.48 -26.44 6.68
N ARG A 5 -4.11 -26.32 7.85
CA ARG A 5 -5.11 -25.27 8.12
C ARG A 5 -4.51 -23.87 8.05
N PHE A 6 -3.30 -23.69 8.56
CA PHE A 6 -2.58 -22.41 8.46
C PHE A 6 -2.28 -22.04 7.00
N LEU A 7 -1.83 -22.99 6.19
CA LEU A 7 -1.55 -22.76 4.76
C LEU A 7 -2.81 -22.31 4.00
N VAL A 8 -3.93 -23.02 4.17
CA VAL A 8 -5.20 -22.67 3.52
C VAL A 8 -5.65 -21.26 3.90
N LEU A 9 -5.59 -20.91 5.19
CA LEU A 9 -5.95 -19.57 5.66
C LEU A 9 -5.00 -18.49 5.12
N ASN A 10 -3.69 -18.77 5.04
CA ASN A 10 -2.71 -17.85 4.50
C ASN A 10 -2.94 -17.59 3.01
N THR A 11 -3.20 -18.63 2.21
CA THR A 11 -3.50 -18.49 0.78
C THR A 11 -4.73 -17.62 0.56
N ILE A 12 -5.79 -17.82 1.34
CA ILE A 12 -6.99 -16.98 1.28
C ILE A 12 -6.65 -15.51 1.63
N ALA A 13 -5.85 -15.29 2.68
CA ALA A 13 -5.42 -13.94 3.06
C ALA A 13 -4.61 -13.24 1.95
N GLN A 14 -3.76 -13.96 1.24
CA GLN A 14 -2.96 -13.41 0.12
C GLN A 14 -3.84 -12.95 -1.05
N LEU A 15 -4.96 -13.62 -1.32
CA LEU A 15 -5.89 -13.18 -2.37
C LEU A 15 -6.44 -11.79 -2.10
N PHE A 16 -6.77 -11.49 -0.84
CA PHE A 16 -7.24 -10.15 -0.46
C PHE A 16 -6.15 -9.08 -0.56
N LEU A 17 -4.88 -9.44 -0.37
CA LEU A 17 -3.75 -8.50 -0.49
C LEU A 17 -3.42 -8.15 -1.95
N VAL A 18 -3.74 -9.01 -2.91
CA VAL A 18 -3.47 -8.76 -4.34
C VAL A 18 -4.31 -7.61 -4.88
N ILE A 19 -5.58 -7.51 -4.48
CA ILE A 19 -6.52 -6.48 -4.99
C ILE A 19 -5.96 -5.06 -4.86
N PRO A 20 -5.62 -4.54 -3.66
CA PRO A 20 -5.09 -3.19 -3.53
C PRO A 20 -3.74 -3.03 -4.22
N ASN A 21 -2.93 -4.10 -4.32
CA ASN A 21 -1.66 -4.06 -5.03
C ASN A 21 -1.83 -3.78 -6.53
N THR A 22 -2.79 -4.44 -7.16
CA THR A 22 -3.11 -4.23 -8.59
C THR A 22 -3.74 -2.86 -8.81
N VAL A 23 -4.72 -2.47 -8.00
CA VAL A 23 -5.44 -1.20 -8.17
C VAL A 23 -4.52 0.02 -7.99
N THR A 24 -3.48 -0.09 -7.15
CA THR A 24 -2.50 0.99 -6.98
C THR A 24 -1.83 1.38 -8.31
N TRP A 25 -1.56 0.42 -9.21
CA TRP A 25 -0.97 0.72 -10.51
C TRP A 25 -1.93 1.47 -11.44
N ALA A 26 -3.23 1.16 -11.38
CA ALA A 26 -4.24 1.91 -12.11
C ALA A 26 -4.31 3.37 -11.63
N PHE A 27 -4.31 3.60 -10.31
CA PHE A 27 -4.33 4.96 -9.77
C PHE A 27 -3.09 5.78 -10.12
N ILE A 28 -1.93 5.15 -10.27
CA ILE A 28 -0.71 5.85 -10.72
C ILE A 28 -0.91 6.36 -12.15
N ALA A 29 -1.47 5.54 -13.04
CA ALA A 29 -1.81 5.96 -14.39
C ALA A 29 -2.79 7.15 -14.33
N ASP A 30 -3.89 7.03 -13.59
CA ASP A 30 -4.90 8.10 -13.44
C ASP A 30 -4.31 9.45 -13.00
N VAL A 31 -3.32 9.40 -12.10
CA VAL A 31 -2.59 10.59 -11.61
C VAL A 31 -1.65 11.16 -12.69
N VAL A 32 -1.07 10.31 -13.54
CA VAL A 32 -0.26 10.75 -14.68
C VAL A 32 -1.12 11.53 -15.68
N GLU A 33 -2.31 11.04 -16.04
CA GLU A 33 -3.20 11.80 -16.93
C GLU A 33 -3.69 13.10 -16.26
N TYR A 34 -4.03 13.06 -14.97
CA TYR A 34 -4.39 14.27 -14.22
C TYR A 34 -3.26 15.31 -14.22
N GLY A 35 -2.01 14.87 -14.00
CA GLY A 35 -0.83 15.72 -14.01
C GLY A 35 -0.57 16.34 -15.39
N GLN A 36 -0.71 15.56 -16.46
CA GLN A 36 -0.61 16.06 -17.83
C GLN A 36 -1.71 17.10 -18.12
N TRP A 37 -2.94 16.85 -17.67
CA TRP A 37 -4.04 17.79 -17.87
C TRP A 37 -3.84 19.14 -17.17
N GLN A 38 -3.34 19.13 -15.93
CA GLN A 38 -3.12 20.34 -15.15
C GLN A 38 -1.87 21.12 -15.61
N SER A 39 -0.79 20.42 -15.97
CA SER A 39 0.49 21.06 -16.32
C SER A 39 0.67 21.29 -17.82
N GLY A 40 -0.10 20.62 -18.68
CA GLY A 40 0.06 20.64 -20.13
C GLY A 40 1.28 19.86 -20.64
N MET A 41 2.13 19.33 -19.75
CA MET A 41 3.33 18.56 -20.10
C MET A 41 3.23 17.14 -19.55
N ARG A 42 3.56 16.14 -20.39
CA ARG A 42 3.55 14.74 -19.99
C ARG A 42 4.78 14.42 -19.13
N SER A 43 4.60 14.39 -17.81
CA SER A 43 5.66 14.20 -16.81
C SER A 43 5.62 12.83 -16.12
N GLU A 44 5.34 11.76 -16.88
CA GLU A 44 5.15 10.41 -16.31
C GLU A 44 6.39 9.90 -15.57
N GLY A 45 7.58 10.21 -16.10
CA GLY A 45 8.84 9.79 -15.49
C GLY A 45 9.04 10.36 -14.08
N ILE A 46 8.63 11.60 -13.83
CA ILE A 46 8.74 12.23 -12.50
C ILE A 46 7.76 11.56 -11.54
N ILE A 47 6.49 11.39 -11.95
CA ILE A 47 5.46 10.77 -11.11
C ILE A 47 5.85 9.32 -10.76
N TYR A 48 6.28 8.54 -11.74
CA TYR A 48 6.67 7.14 -11.55
C TYR A 48 7.95 6.99 -10.72
N SER A 49 8.94 7.87 -10.92
CA SER A 49 10.17 7.86 -10.13
C SER A 49 9.91 8.26 -8.68
N SER A 50 9.07 9.27 -8.42
CA SER A 50 8.64 9.63 -7.07
C SER A 50 7.92 8.48 -6.38
N TYR A 51 6.97 7.83 -7.06
CA TYR A 51 6.30 6.63 -6.53
C TYR A 51 7.30 5.52 -6.20
N SER A 52 8.19 5.19 -7.13
CA SER A 52 9.19 4.13 -6.97
C SER A 52 10.17 4.43 -5.83
N PHE A 53 10.58 5.68 -5.68
CA PHE A 53 11.44 6.13 -4.59
C PHE A 53 10.75 5.94 -3.24
N THR A 54 9.53 6.48 -3.08
CA THR A 54 8.75 6.34 -1.85
C THR A 54 8.54 4.86 -1.50
N ARG A 55 8.21 4.03 -2.49
CA ARG A 55 8.05 2.58 -2.29
C ARG A 55 9.31 1.91 -1.76
N LYS A 56 10.49 2.24 -2.32
CA LYS A 56 11.77 1.68 -1.85
C LYS A 56 12.08 2.11 -0.41
N VAL A 57 11.82 3.37 -0.07
CA VAL A 57 11.99 3.87 1.30
C VAL A 57 11.06 3.12 2.25
N SER A 58 9.78 2.96 1.90
CA SER A 58 8.83 2.18 2.71
C SER A 58 9.27 0.73 2.88
N GLN A 59 9.82 0.09 1.85
CA GLN A 59 10.33 -1.29 1.94
C GLN A 59 11.56 -1.40 2.85
N ALA A 60 12.47 -0.43 2.79
CA ALA A 60 13.62 -0.38 3.70
C ALA A 60 13.17 -0.26 5.16
N LEU A 61 12.20 0.62 5.44
CA LEU A 61 11.61 0.78 6.77
C LEU A 61 10.85 -0.48 7.20
N ALA A 62 10.12 -1.13 6.29
CA ALA A 62 9.38 -2.36 6.57
C ALA A 62 10.29 -3.54 6.93
N GLY A 63 11.53 -3.58 6.44
CA GLY A 63 12.52 -4.57 6.88
C GLY A 63 13.13 -4.24 8.24
N PHE A 64 13.37 -2.96 8.52
CA PHE A 64 14.09 -2.50 9.71
C PHE A 64 13.20 -2.47 10.97
N LEU A 65 11.99 -1.89 10.87
CA LEU A 65 11.12 -1.63 12.01
C LEU A 65 10.66 -2.91 12.74
N PRO A 66 10.28 -4.02 12.06
CA PRO A 66 9.89 -5.24 12.77
C PRO A 66 11.05 -5.83 13.58
N GLY A 67 12.29 -5.75 13.08
CA GLY A 67 13.48 -6.21 13.79
C GLY A 67 13.69 -5.46 15.11
N LEU A 68 13.60 -4.13 15.08
CA LEU A 68 13.63 -3.33 16.31
C LEU A 68 12.46 -3.63 17.24
N SER A 69 11.26 -3.83 16.68
CA SER A 69 10.06 -4.09 17.48
C SER A 69 10.15 -5.41 18.24
N LEU A 70 10.76 -6.44 17.64
CA LEU A 70 11.02 -7.73 18.30
C LEU A 70 11.98 -7.58 19.49
N MET A 71 13.00 -6.74 19.35
CA MET A 71 13.94 -6.43 20.44
C MET A 71 13.22 -5.72 21.60
N LEU A 72 12.35 -4.75 21.30
CA LEU A 72 11.59 -4.00 22.31
C LEU A 72 10.59 -4.86 23.09
N ILE A 73 9.99 -5.87 22.44
CA ILE A 73 9.01 -6.77 23.04
C ILE A 73 9.71 -7.93 23.81
N GLY A 74 11.05 -7.98 23.77
CA GLY A 74 11.84 -8.99 24.47
C GLY A 74 11.70 -10.39 23.87
N TYR A 75 11.55 -10.48 22.55
CA TYR A 75 11.45 -11.76 21.86
C TYR A 75 12.77 -12.54 21.93
N VAL A 76 12.73 -13.75 22.51
CA VAL A 76 13.90 -14.64 22.63
C VAL A 76 13.69 -15.87 21.74
N PRO A 77 14.44 -16.06 20.65
CA PRO A 77 14.23 -17.21 19.77
C PRO A 77 14.44 -18.54 20.51
N ASN A 78 13.65 -19.55 20.15
CA ASN A 78 13.72 -20.93 20.66
C ASN A 78 13.43 -21.14 22.15
N GLU A 79 12.98 -20.11 22.88
CA GLU A 79 12.47 -20.25 24.25
C GLU A 79 10.95 -20.11 24.34
N THR A 80 10.37 -20.54 25.46
CA THR A 80 8.95 -20.30 25.76
C THR A 80 8.73 -18.81 26.02
N GLN A 81 8.05 -18.16 25.08
CA GLN A 81 7.75 -16.73 25.18
C GLN A 81 6.82 -16.43 26.35
N THR A 82 7.07 -15.32 27.05
CA THR A 82 6.16 -14.83 28.08
C THR A 82 4.81 -14.43 27.48
N ALA A 83 3.75 -14.43 28.29
CA ALA A 83 2.43 -14.00 27.84
C ALA A 83 2.42 -12.57 27.28
N GLY A 84 3.26 -11.68 27.82
CA GLY A 84 3.44 -10.31 27.33
C GLY A 84 4.06 -10.26 25.93
N THR A 85 5.12 -11.05 25.70
CA THR A 85 5.79 -11.13 24.40
C THR A 85 4.86 -11.71 23.31
N LEU A 86 4.04 -12.71 23.65
CA LEU A 86 3.03 -13.27 22.76
C LEU A 86 1.94 -12.26 22.38
N LEU A 87 1.50 -11.44 23.34
CA LEU A 87 0.54 -10.36 23.07
C LEU A 87 1.17 -9.30 22.16
N GLY A 88 2.41 -8.87 22.46
CA GLY A 88 3.14 -7.92 21.64
C GLY A 88 3.31 -8.40 20.19
N LEU A 89 3.59 -9.69 19.99
CA LEU A 89 3.69 -10.29 18.66
C LEU A 89 2.36 -10.24 17.90
N LYS A 90 1.23 -10.54 18.57
CA LYS A 90 -0.11 -10.43 17.96
C LYS A 90 -0.43 -9.00 17.57
N VAL A 91 -0.09 -8.02 18.41
CA VAL A 91 -0.30 -6.60 18.12
C VAL A 91 0.53 -6.18 16.91
N LEU A 92 1.81 -6.57 16.86
CA LEU A 92 2.70 -6.23 15.76
C LEU A 92 2.25 -6.82 14.42
N TYR A 93 1.67 -8.02 14.44
CA TYR A 93 1.27 -8.73 13.23
C TYR A 93 -0.12 -8.33 12.73
N PHE A 94 -1.07 -8.01 13.62
CA PHE A 94 -2.46 -7.74 13.25
C PHE A 94 -2.85 -6.28 13.44
N VAL A 95 -2.56 -5.70 14.60
CA VAL A 95 -3.04 -4.35 14.95
C VAL A 95 -2.27 -3.30 14.16
N VAL A 96 -0.94 -3.40 14.08
CA VAL A 96 -0.11 -2.39 13.39
C VAL A 96 -0.42 -2.32 11.88
N PRO A 97 -0.45 -3.43 11.11
CA PRO A 97 -0.81 -3.37 9.70
C PRO A 97 -2.29 -3.01 9.50
N GLY A 98 -3.17 -3.46 10.40
CA GLY A 98 -4.60 -3.17 10.36
C GLY A 98 -4.91 -1.68 10.52
N THR A 99 -4.28 -1.00 11.49
CA THR A 99 -4.45 0.44 11.69
C THR A 99 -3.85 1.24 10.55
N ALA A 100 -2.68 0.84 10.03
CA ALA A 100 -2.07 1.47 8.87
C ALA A 100 -2.97 1.40 7.62
N CYS A 101 -3.59 0.24 7.38
CA CYS A 101 -4.56 0.06 6.29
C CYS A 101 -5.79 0.94 6.49
N LEU A 102 -6.32 1.02 7.72
CA LEU A 102 -7.49 1.85 8.04
C LEU A 102 -7.20 3.34 7.83
N ILE A 103 -6.02 3.81 8.23
CA ILE A 103 -5.58 5.19 7.96
C ILE A 103 -5.47 5.43 6.45
N ALA A 104 -4.89 4.49 5.69
CA ALA A 104 -4.77 4.62 4.24
C ALA A 104 -6.14 4.71 3.56
N VAL A 105 -7.14 3.93 3.98
CA VAL A 105 -8.52 3.99 3.46
C VAL A 105 -9.16 5.35 3.77
N ILE A 106 -9.01 5.86 4.99
CA ILE A 106 -9.53 7.19 5.36
C ILE A 106 -8.89 8.27 4.50
N LEU A 107 -7.56 8.27 4.38
CA LEU A 107 -6.86 9.25 3.56
C LEU A 107 -7.28 9.17 2.10
N PHE A 108 -7.42 7.96 1.56
CA PHE A 108 -7.89 7.78 0.20
C PHE A 108 -9.30 8.33 0.01
N PHE A 109 -10.22 8.06 0.94
CA PHE A 109 -11.60 8.52 0.85
C PHE A 109 -11.74 10.06 0.93
N PHE A 110 -10.94 10.72 1.76
CA PHE A 110 -11.04 12.18 1.96
C PHE A 110 -10.15 13.00 1.01
N ALA A 111 -8.96 12.50 0.66
CA ALA A 111 -7.95 13.27 -0.05
C ALA A 111 -7.88 12.95 -1.55
N TYR A 112 -8.47 11.84 -2.03
CA TYR A 112 -8.40 11.48 -3.44
C TYR A 112 -9.48 12.24 -4.26
N PRO A 113 -9.10 13.22 -5.11
CA PRO A 113 -10.06 14.08 -5.78
C PRO A 113 -10.55 13.51 -7.13
N LEU A 114 -9.99 12.38 -7.58
CA LEU A 114 -10.34 11.73 -8.83
C LEU A 114 -11.51 10.76 -8.59
N THR A 115 -12.71 11.19 -8.97
CA THR A 115 -13.82 10.28 -9.20
C THR A 115 -13.74 9.73 -10.63
N ASP A 116 -14.25 8.53 -10.90
CA ASP A 116 -14.39 7.94 -12.25
C ASP A 116 -14.92 8.93 -13.29
N LYS A 117 -15.92 9.74 -12.91
CA LYS A 117 -16.51 10.75 -13.80
C LYS A 117 -15.49 11.81 -14.21
N ARG A 118 -14.69 12.28 -13.26
CA ARG A 118 -13.68 13.33 -13.47
C ARG A 118 -12.50 12.80 -14.27
N HIS A 119 -12.04 11.58 -13.97
CA HIS A 119 -11.00 10.93 -14.77
C HIS A 119 -11.44 10.76 -16.24
N LYS A 120 -12.66 10.26 -16.49
CA LYS A 120 -13.20 10.15 -17.86
C LYS A 120 -13.31 11.49 -18.59
N GLN A 121 -13.59 12.57 -17.89
CA GLN A 121 -13.61 13.92 -18.47
C GLN A 121 -12.19 14.34 -18.89
N ILE A 122 -11.21 14.16 -18.01
CA ILE A 122 -9.81 14.50 -18.27
C ILE A 122 -9.27 13.75 -19.48
N VAL A 123 -9.51 12.44 -19.58
CA VAL A 123 -9.06 11.63 -20.72
C VAL A 123 -9.67 12.13 -22.04
N LYS A 124 -10.96 12.50 -22.03
CA LYS A 124 -11.61 13.09 -23.22
C LYS A 124 -11.01 14.44 -23.60
N GLU A 125 -10.75 15.30 -22.62
CA GLU A 125 -10.16 16.62 -22.87
C GLU A 125 -8.73 16.51 -23.39
N LEU A 126 -7.93 15.55 -22.90
CA LEU A 126 -6.59 15.28 -23.40
C LEU A 126 -6.61 14.76 -24.84
N ALA A 127 -7.50 13.82 -25.16
CA ALA A 127 -7.65 13.30 -26.53
C ALA A 127 -7.99 14.41 -27.53
N LEU A 128 -8.90 15.33 -27.16
CA LEU A 128 -9.25 16.47 -28.00
C LEU A 128 -8.08 17.44 -28.23
N ARG A 129 -7.17 17.58 -27.26
CA ARG A 129 -5.98 18.43 -27.37
C ARG A 129 -4.89 17.80 -28.24
N GLU A 130 -4.82 16.48 -28.33
CA GLU A 130 -3.87 15.76 -29.18
C GLU A 130 -4.30 15.70 -30.66
N GLU A 131 -5.59 15.89 -30.95
CA GLU A 131 -6.14 15.94 -32.31
C GLU A 131 -6.04 17.32 -32.99
N LEU A 132 -5.64 18.37 -32.26
CA LEU A 132 -5.46 19.76 -32.75
C LEU A 132 -3.99 20.07 -33.06
#